data_AF-A0A7J5D5Q1-F1
#
_entry.id   AF-A0A7J5D5Q1-F1
#
_cell.length_a   1.000
_cell.length_b   1.000
_cell.length_c   1.000
_cell.angle_alpha   90.00
_cell.angle_beta   90.00
_cell.angle_gamma   90.00
#
_symmetry.space_group_name_H-M   'P 1'
#
loop_
_entity.id
_entity.type
_entity.pdbx_description
1 polymer ?
#
loop_
_entity_poly.entity_id
_entity_poly.type
_entity_poly.pdbx_seq_one_letter_code
_entity_poly.pdbx_strand_id
1 'polypeptide(L)'
;MVTASGTWKTLTEGENSEGIVLAVDFDTTGRPEARFSDLVANMGSTFEVWESVPPNVAPGHSLSGADYVDHWAARLEAERPEVHAILGFCGGAVYASALAERIGRLQGFEPKLVVFDPELSTAQTLFWQFHKVIGFLSDTLSAPEIAEARSIGEEAFRRITEAVALKDELLRLMREFGMPALERIGLDETRREELFSVFDSFLCYLAAASEIDPRRQWRSAVAFNSTSALSGLNAMRSAGVEIEVGREITVEADHGTLLSDKDMAGAVVDLLKS
;
A
#
# COMPACT_ATOMS: atom_id res chain seq x y z
N MET A 1 11.11 26.53 1.99
CA MET A 1 11.89 25.78 0.98
C MET A 1 12.43 24.55 1.69
N VAL A 2 11.69 23.43 1.65
CA VAL A 2 12.08 22.17 2.29
C VAL A 2 12.36 21.20 1.16
N THR A 3 13.64 20.98 0.87
CA THR A 3 14.13 19.95 -0.03
C THR A 3 14.44 18.70 0.79
N ALA A 4 13.57 17.71 0.67
CA ALA A 4 13.87 16.30 0.91
C ALA A 4 12.99 15.46 -0.02
N SER A 5 13.25 15.54 -1.33
CA SER A 5 12.65 14.65 -2.33
C SER A 5 13.41 13.33 -2.37
N GLY A 6 13.31 12.54 -1.30
CA GLY A 6 13.82 11.18 -1.27
C GLY A 6 12.76 10.23 -1.82
N THR A 7 13.14 9.32 -2.72
CA THR A 7 12.28 8.21 -3.19
C THR A 7 12.20 7.08 -2.15
N TRP A 8 13.15 7.06 -1.22
CA TRP A 8 13.31 6.08 -0.14
C TRP A 8 13.72 6.81 1.14
N LYS A 9 13.19 6.40 2.29
CA LYS A 9 13.63 6.83 3.62
C LYS A 9 14.22 5.65 4.38
N THR A 10 15.28 5.86 5.13
CA THR A 10 15.90 4.81 5.95
C THR A 10 15.12 4.64 7.26
N LEU A 11 14.65 3.41 7.52
CA LEU A 11 13.97 3.05 8.78
C LEU A 11 14.97 2.59 9.85
N THR A 12 16.02 1.87 9.43
CA THR A 12 17.13 1.47 10.28
C THR A 12 18.41 1.42 9.47
N GLU A 13 19.50 1.85 10.08
CA GLU A 13 20.85 1.62 9.55
C GLU A 13 21.27 0.23 10.05
N GLY A 14 21.62 -0.67 9.13
CA GLY A 14 21.95 -2.06 9.48
C GLY A 14 23.34 -2.18 10.09
N GLU A 15 23.51 -3.13 11.00
CA GLU A 15 24.84 -3.47 11.54
C GLU A 15 25.65 -4.39 10.60
N ASN A 16 24.99 -5.04 9.63
CA ASN A 16 25.59 -5.99 8.68
C ASN A 16 25.60 -5.46 7.24
N SER A 17 26.55 -5.95 6.43
CA SER A 17 26.80 -5.51 5.05
C SER A 17 26.19 -6.43 3.96
N GLU A 18 25.17 -7.22 4.27
CA GLU A 18 24.58 -8.23 3.34
C GLU A 18 23.60 -7.63 2.31
N GLY A 19 23.72 -6.32 2.03
CA GLY A 19 22.79 -5.58 1.18
C GLY A 19 21.61 -4.98 1.94
N ILE A 20 20.80 -4.21 1.22
CA ILE A 20 19.65 -3.50 1.79
C ILE A 20 18.35 -4.29 1.63
N VAL A 21 17.43 -4.09 2.56
CA VAL A 21 16.05 -4.56 2.47
C VAL A 21 15.15 -3.39 2.11
N LEU A 22 14.38 -3.53 1.05
CA LEU A 22 13.41 -2.52 0.63
C LEU A 22 12.04 -2.87 1.22
N ALA A 23 11.30 -1.87 1.70
CA ALA A 23 9.95 -2.01 2.20
C ALA A 23 9.00 -1.09 1.42
N VAL A 24 7.99 -1.68 0.81
CA VAL A 24 7.08 -0.98 -0.10
C VAL A 24 5.69 -0.90 0.50
N ASP A 25 5.28 0.32 0.81
CA ASP A 25 4.01 0.65 1.45
C ASP A 25 3.59 2.08 1.09
N PHE A 26 2.33 2.38 1.38
CA PHE A 26 1.81 3.73 1.44
C PHE A 26 1.75 4.21 2.89
N ASP A 27 2.90 4.62 3.43
CA ASP A 27 3.01 5.12 4.81
C ASP A 27 2.49 6.56 4.92
N THR A 28 1.21 6.70 5.25
CA THR A 28 0.59 7.98 5.62
C THR A 28 0.50 8.15 7.12
N THR A 29 0.72 9.38 7.60
CA THR A 29 0.51 9.74 8.99
C THR A 29 -0.97 9.56 9.38
N GLY A 30 -1.25 8.80 10.43
CA GLY A 30 -2.61 8.64 10.98
C GLY A 30 -3.41 7.40 10.57
N ARG A 31 -2.89 6.50 9.72
CA ARG A 31 -3.56 5.21 9.45
C ARG A 31 -3.59 4.31 10.70
N PRO A 32 -4.67 3.51 10.92
CA PRO A 32 -4.79 2.63 12.08
C PRO A 32 -3.94 1.35 11.98
N GLU A 33 -3.53 0.95 10.77
CA GLU A 33 -2.72 -0.24 10.54
C GLU A 33 -1.24 -0.03 10.93
N ALA A 34 -0.64 -1.06 11.53
CA ALA A 34 0.79 -1.16 11.82
C ALA A 34 1.63 -0.93 10.55
N ARG A 35 2.87 -0.47 10.74
CA ARG A 35 3.77 0.02 9.69
C ARG A 35 5.05 -0.81 9.64
N PHE A 36 5.84 -0.64 8.59
CA PHE A 36 7.17 -1.26 8.54
C PHE A 36 8.10 -0.74 9.64
N SER A 37 7.88 0.47 10.18
CA SER A 37 8.59 0.92 11.38
C SER A 37 8.34 0.03 12.61
N ASP A 38 7.12 -0.52 12.75
CA ASP A 38 6.79 -1.45 13.84
C ASP A 38 7.47 -2.80 13.61
N LEU A 39 7.47 -3.28 12.37
CA LEU A 39 8.18 -4.51 11.99
C LEU A 39 9.67 -4.39 12.30
N VAL A 40 10.31 -3.33 11.80
CA VAL A 40 11.75 -3.08 12.00
C VAL A 40 12.10 -2.94 13.48
N ALA A 41 11.25 -2.28 14.28
CA ALA A 41 11.45 -2.18 15.72
C ALA A 41 11.50 -3.55 16.42
N ASN A 42 10.74 -4.53 15.91
CA ASN A 42 10.75 -5.91 16.41
C ASN A 42 11.89 -6.77 15.82
N MET A 43 12.37 -6.46 14.61
CA MET A 43 13.50 -7.15 13.97
C MET A 43 14.87 -6.75 14.55
N GLY A 44 14.96 -5.56 15.17
CA GLY A 44 16.21 -4.96 15.61
C GLY A 44 17.08 -4.41 14.45
N SER A 45 18.29 -3.93 14.77
CA SER A 45 19.24 -3.30 13.83
C SER A 45 19.99 -4.28 12.90
N THR A 46 19.43 -5.47 12.69
CA THR A 46 20.11 -6.56 11.95
C THR A 46 20.35 -6.21 10.48
N PHE A 47 19.40 -5.53 9.84
CA PHE A 47 19.39 -5.22 8.41
C PHE A 47 19.26 -3.71 8.21
N GLU A 48 19.85 -3.18 7.13
CA GLU A 48 19.51 -1.83 6.67
C GLU A 48 18.18 -1.90 5.92
N VAL A 49 17.20 -1.08 6.33
CA VAL A 49 15.86 -1.11 5.75
C VAL A 49 15.47 0.26 5.22
N TRP A 50 15.10 0.31 3.95
CA TRP A 50 14.59 1.52 3.29
C TRP A 50 13.11 1.36 2.98
N GLU A 51 12.28 2.32 3.39
CA GLU A 51 10.86 2.36 3.07
C GLU A 51 10.57 3.32 1.92
N SER A 52 9.67 2.89 1.02
CA SER A 52 9.25 3.66 -0.13
C SER A 52 8.60 4.97 0.28
N VAL A 53 8.99 6.07 -0.36
CA VAL A 53 8.29 7.35 -0.27
C VAL A 53 7.55 7.54 -1.58
N PRO A 54 6.21 7.64 -1.58
CA PRO A 54 5.45 7.80 -2.83
C PRO A 54 5.82 9.13 -3.51
N PRO A 55 5.78 9.20 -4.85
CA PRO A 55 5.94 10.45 -5.58
C PRO A 55 4.89 11.47 -5.14
N ASN A 56 5.29 12.74 -5.07
CA ASN A 56 4.35 13.83 -4.86
C ASN A 56 3.56 14.06 -6.16
N VAL A 57 2.27 13.71 -6.14
CA VAL A 57 1.36 13.89 -7.28
C VAL A 57 0.58 15.18 -7.08
N ALA A 58 0.69 16.10 -8.05
CA ALA A 58 -0.09 17.33 -8.00
C ALA A 58 -1.59 17.02 -8.07
N PRO A 59 -2.46 17.77 -7.36
CA PRO A 59 -3.91 17.57 -7.43
C PRO A 59 -4.42 17.52 -8.87
N GLY A 60 -5.31 16.57 -9.15
CA GLY A 60 -5.89 16.38 -10.48
C GLY A 60 -4.95 15.74 -11.52
N HIS A 61 -3.76 15.30 -11.12
CA HIS A 61 -2.88 14.48 -11.95
C HIS A 61 -2.89 13.04 -11.42
N SER A 62 -2.61 12.09 -12.31
CA SER A 62 -2.44 10.68 -11.95
C SER A 62 -1.16 10.14 -12.55
N LEU A 63 -0.49 9.30 -11.79
CA LEU A 63 0.65 8.51 -12.24
C LEU A 63 0.19 7.08 -12.53
N SER A 64 0.77 6.46 -13.56
CA SER A 64 0.57 5.04 -13.85
C SER A 64 1.30 4.15 -12.83
N GLY A 65 0.97 2.87 -12.80
CA GLY A 65 1.71 1.89 -11.98
C GLY A 65 3.20 1.87 -12.33
N ALA A 66 3.53 2.01 -13.61
CA ALA A 66 4.91 2.08 -14.09
C ALA A 66 5.64 3.33 -13.59
N ASP A 67 4.98 4.49 -13.55
CA ASP A 67 5.58 5.74 -13.06
C ASP A 67 5.98 5.66 -11.57
N TYR A 68 5.18 4.99 -10.75
CA TYR A 68 5.54 4.72 -9.34
C TYR A 68 6.79 3.82 -9.24
N VAL A 69 6.83 2.75 -10.04
CA VAL A 69 8.00 1.85 -10.07
C VAL A 69 9.23 2.58 -10.59
N ASP A 70 9.12 3.41 -11.63
CA ASP A 70 10.19 4.24 -12.16
C ASP A 70 10.71 5.23 -11.11
N HIS A 71 9.81 5.88 -10.38
CA HIS A 71 10.16 6.79 -9.29
C HIS A 71 11.07 6.11 -8.25
N TRP A 72 10.71 4.93 -7.78
CA TRP A 72 11.51 4.20 -6.79
C TRP A 72 12.78 3.57 -7.38
N ALA A 73 12.70 3.03 -8.60
CA ALA A 73 13.82 2.37 -9.25
C ALA A 73 14.93 3.34 -9.66
N ALA A 74 14.62 4.60 -9.96
CA ALA A 74 15.61 5.58 -10.43
C ALA A 74 16.81 5.71 -9.48
N ARG A 75 16.58 5.74 -8.16
CA ARG A 75 17.65 5.79 -7.17
C ARG A 75 18.46 4.49 -7.13
N LEU A 76 17.79 3.36 -7.18
CA LEU A 76 18.42 2.03 -7.15
C LEU A 76 19.28 1.79 -8.40
N GLU A 77 18.85 2.29 -9.57
CA GLU A 77 19.62 2.20 -10.81
C GLU A 77 20.87 3.09 -10.82
N ALA A 78 20.78 4.26 -10.20
CA ALA A 78 21.86 5.22 -10.09
C ALA A 78 22.92 4.79 -9.05
N GLU A 79 22.48 4.38 -7.86
CA GLU A 79 23.36 4.01 -6.74
C GLU A 79 23.81 2.55 -6.79
N ARG A 80 23.02 1.68 -7.44
CA ARG A 80 23.23 0.22 -7.53
C ARG A 80 23.56 -0.43 -6.17
N PRO A 81 22.80 -0.14 -5.09
CA PRO A 81 22.96 -0.91 -3.87
C PRO A 81 22.59 -2.36 -4.16
N GLU A 82 23.26 -3.29 -3.48
CA GLU A 82 22.83 -4.68 -3.51
C GLU A 82 21.53 -4.82 -2.73
N VAL A 83 20.45 -5.23 -3.39
CA VAL A 83 19.15 -5.44 -2.74
C VAL A 83 19.02 -6.91 -2.41
N HIS A 84 18.96 -7.21 -1.13
CA HIS A 84 18.85 -8.57 -0.62
C HIS A 84 17.40 -9.06 -0.65
N ALA A 85 16.48 -8.21 -0.22
CA ALA A 85 15.06 -8.53 -0.13
C ALA A 85 14.17 -7.32 -0.37
N ILE A 86 12.94 -7.60 -0.76
CA ILE A 86 11.87 -6.63 -0.94
C ILE A 86 10.63 -7.11 -0.19
N LEU A 87 10.16 -6.24 0.70
CA LEU A 87 9.00 -6.40 1.54
C LEU A 87 7.84 -5.59 0.93
N GLY A 88 6.62 -6.11 0.93
CA GLY A 88 5.45 -5.34 0.49
C GLY A 88 4.21 -5.64 1.31
N PHE A 89 3.48 -4.61 1.74
CA PHE A 89 2.27 -4.74 2.56
C PHE A 89 1.02 -4.35 1.76
N CYS A 90 -0.04 -5.17 1.81
CA CYS A 90 -1.32 -4.88 1.14
C CYS A 90 -1.12 -4.54 -0.36
N GLY A 91 -1.57 -3.36 -0.81
CA GLY A 91 -1.33 -2.88 -2.19
C GLY A 91 0.15 -2.68 -2.54
N GLY A 92 1.02 -2.46 -1.53
CA GLY A 92 2.46 -2.39 -1.70
C GLY A 92 3.11 -3.69 -2.16
N ALA A 93 2.47 -4.83 -1.90
CA ALA A 93 2.92 -6.12 -2.43
C ALA A 93 2.94 -6.17 -3.96
N VAL A 94 2.06 -5.41 -4.64
CA VAL A 94 2.03 -5.31 -6.10
C VAL A 94 3.27 -4.60 -6.62
N TYR A 95 3.59 -3.45 -6.03
CA TYR A 95 4.77 -2.66 -6.39
C TYR A 95 6.08 -3.35 -6.01
N ALA A 96 6.14 -3.98 -4.84
CA ALA A 96 7.27 -4.80 -4.42
C ALA A 96 7.59 -5.89 -5.44
N SER A 97 6.57 -6.49 -6.06
CA SER A 97 6.71 -7.51 -7.09
C SER A 97 7.33 -6.96 -8.38
N ALA A 98 6.84 -5.81 -8.85
CA ALA A 98 7.39 -5.14 -10.03
C ALA A 98 8.85 -4.70 -9.80
N LEU A 99 9.14 -4.20 -8.60
CA LEU A 99 10.50 -3.84 -8.19
C LEU A 99 11.41 -5.07 -8.13
N ALA A 100 10.96 -6.19 -7.56
CA ALA A 100 11.75 -7.43 -7.46
C ALA A 100 12.19 -7.94 -8.84
N GLU A 101 11.27 -7.92 -9.82
CA GLU A 101 11.60 -8.33 -11.18
C GLU A 101 12.63 -7.38 -11.83
N ARG A 102 12.46 -6.06 -11.65
CA ARG A 102 13.35 -5.06 -12.22
C ARG A 102 14.74 -5.13 -11.61
N ILE A 103 14.81 -5.17 -10.29
CA ILE A 103 16.05 -5.25 -9.52
C ILE A 103 16.77 -6.55 -9.81
N GLY A 104 16.05 -7.68 -9.90
CA GLY A 104 16.63 -8.96 -10.28
C GLY A 104 17.35 -8.91 -11.63
N ARG A 105 16.79 -8.21 -12.61
CA ARG A 105 17.47 -7.96 -13.91
C ARG A 105 18.70 -7.07 -13.77
N LEU A 106 18.67 -6.08 -12.89
CA LEU A 106 19.78 -5.12 -12.70
C LEU A 106 21.00 -5.75 -12.03
N GLN A 107 20.79 -6.57 -10.98
CA GLN A 107 21.88 -7.18 -10.22
C GLN A 107 22.24 -8.61 -10.68
N GLY A 108 21.41 -9.23 -11.53
CA GLY A 108 21.65 -10.56 -12.11
C GLY A 108 21.19 -11.74 -11.23
N PHE A 109 20.59 -11.46 -10.07
CA PHE A 109 19.96 -12.45 -9.20
C PHE A 109 18.70 -11.84 -8.57
N GLU A 110 17.66 -12.65 -8.36
CA GLU A 110 16.39 -12.17 -7.81
C GLU A 110 16.50 -11.90 -6.30
N PRO A 111 16.09 -10.71 -5.81
CA PRO A 111 15.98 -10.48 -4.38
C PRO A 111 14.84 -11.33 -3.79
N LYS A 112 14.93 -11.66 -2.50
CA LYS A 112 13.83 -12.36 -1.80
C LYS A 112 12.60 -11.47 -1.78
N LEU A 113 11.47 -11.96 -2.29
CA LEU A 113 10.19 -11.27 -2.23
C LEU A 113 9.37 -11.80 -1.05
N VAL A 114 9.08 -10.92 -0.09
CA VAL A 114 8.26 -11.22 1.08
C VAL A 114 7.08 -10.26 1.11
N VAL A 115 5.86 -10.79 1.17
CA VAL A 115 4.65 -9.98 1.12
C VAL A 115 3.76 -10.23 2.32
N PHE A 116 3.07 -9.20 2.80
CA PHE A 116 2.28 -9.20 4.03
C PHE A 116 0.85 -8.80 3.67
N ASP A 117 -0.10 -9.71 3.88
CA ASP A 117 -1.48 -9.59 3.39
C ASP A 117 -1.54 -9.02 1.96
N PRO A 118 -0.88 -9.67 0.97
CA PRO A 118 -0.84 -9.13 -0.38
C PRO A 118 -2.24 -9.00 -0.96
N GLU A 119 -2.54 -7.84 -1.56
CA GLU A 119 -3.85 -7.57 -2.18
C GLU A 119 -3.68 -7.07 -3.62
N LEU A 120 -4.55 -7.55 -4.51
CA LEU A 120 -4.72 -6.92 -5.83
C LEU A 120 -5.56 -5.66 -5.68
N SER A 121 -5.08 -4.56 -6.26
CA SER A 121 -5.90 -3.38 -6.43
C SER A 121 -6.87 -3.58 -7.58
N THR A 122 -8.16 -3.51 -7.27
CA THR A 122 -9.25 -3.64 -8.24
C THR A 122 -10.26 -2.51 -8.04
N ALA A 123 -11.17 -2.31 -9.00
CA ALA A 123 -12.29 -1.39 -8.83
C ALA A 123 -13.09 -1.66 -7.53
N GLN A 124 -13.24 -2.94 -7.16
CA GLN A 124 -13.89 -3.34 -5.91
C GLN A 124 -13.08 -2.88 -4.68
N THR A 125 -11.75 -2.99 -4.70
CA THR A 125 -10.88 -2.52 -3.61
C THR A 125 -11.06 -1.02 -3.40
N LEU A 126 -11.02 -0.23 -4.49
CA LEU A 126 -11.21 1.22 -4.43
C LEU A 126 -12.58 1.60 -3.88
N PHE A 127 -13.63 0.91 -4.34
CA PHE A 127 -14.99 1.11 -3.87
C PHE A 127 -15.15 0.80 -2.37
N TRP A 128 -14.50 -0.26 -1.88
CA TRP A 128 -14.47 -0.58 -0.45
C TRP A 128 -13.77 0.51 0.37
N GLN A 129 -12.66 1.07 -0.11
CA GLN A 129 -11.97 2.19 0.56
C GLN A 129 -12.87 3.43 0.65
N PHE A 130 -13.60 3.75 -0.42
CA PHE A 130 -14.62 4.81 -0.39
C PHE A 130 -15.67 4.57 0.70
N HIS A 131 -16.23 3.35 0.79
CA HIS A 131 -17.20 3.00 1.83
C HIS A 131 -16.63 3.13 3.24
N LYS A 132 -15.37 2.71 3.45
CA LYS A 132 -14.67 2.83 4.74
C LYS A 132 -14.54 4.30 5.15
N VAL A 133 -14.11 5.17 4.24
CA VAL A 133 -13.93 6.60 4.54
C VAL A 133 -15.26 7.32 4.76
N ILE A 134 -16.29 7.06 3.95
CA ILE A 134 -17.64 7.58 4.23
C ILE A 134 -18.14 7.10 5.60
N GLY A 135 -17.82 5.87 5.99
CA GLY A 135 -18.09 5.35 7.33
C GLY A 135 -17.39 6.13 8.45
N PHE A 136 -16.13 6.54 8.25
CA PHE A 136 -15.41 7.37 9.22
C PHE A 136 -15.98 8.78 9.35
N LEU A 137 -16.68 9.27 8.33
CA LEU A 137 -17.39 10.56 8.39
C LEU A 137 -18.78 10.45 9.01
N SER A 138 -19.18 9.29 9.53
CA SER A 138 -20.56 9.05 10.00
C SER A 138 -20.99 9.87 11.21
N ASP A 139 -20.05 10.32 12.06
CA ASP A 139 -20.36 11.23 13.16
C ASP A 139 -20.65 12.67 12.69
N THR A 140 -20.29 12.98 11.44
CA THR A 140 -20.39 14.33 10.86
C THR A 140 -21.45 14.41 9.77
N LEU A 141 -21.61 13.34 8.99
CA LEU A 141 -22.63 13.19 7.98
C LEU A 141 -23.92 12.63 8.60
N SER A 142 -25.06 13.15 8.17
CA SER A 142 -26.35 12.59 8.50
C SER A 142 -26.57 11.24 7.82
N ALA A 143 -27.40 10.38 8.41
CA ALA A 143 -27.73 9.08 7.82
C ALA A 143 -28.24 9.17 6.35
N PRO A 144 -29.06 10.17 5.96
CA PRO A 144 -29.43 10.39 4.57
C PRO A 144 -28.24 10.71 3.66
N GLU A 145 -27.32 11.58 4.09
CA GLU A 145 -26.12 11.93 3.30
C GLU A 145 -25.22 10.70 3.08
N ILE A 146 -25.06 9.86 4.11
CA ILE A 146 -24.30 8.60 4.01
C ILE A 146 -24.98 7.64 3.02
N ALA A 147 -26.30 7.50 3.13
CA ALA A 147 -27.06 6.62 2.24
C ALA A 147 -27.00 7.10 0.78
N GLU A 148 -27.09 8.40 0.56
CA GLU A 148 -26.98 9.02 -0.77
C GLU A 148 -25.57 8.83 -1.35
N ALA A 149 -24.52 9.15 -0.60
CA ALA A 149 -23.13 8.97 -1.03
C ALA A 149 -22.84 7.50 -1.41
N ARG A 150 -23.32 6.54 -0.59
CA ARG A 150 -23.19 5.12 -0.88
C ARG A 150 -23.98 4.70 -2.11
N SER A 151 -25.22 5.16 -2.26
CA SER A 151 -26.06 4.83 -3.42
C SER A 151 -25.42 5.32 -4.73
N ILE A 152 -24.91 6.55 -4.76
CA ILE A 152 -24.25 7.11 -5.95
C ILE A 152 -22.92 6.37 -6.23
N GLY A 153 -22.15 6.06 -5.18
CA GLY A 153 -20.94 5.24 -5.29
C GLY A 153 -21.22 3.83 -5.84
N GLU A 154 -22.28 3.17 -5.39
CA GLU A 154 -22.72 1.86 -5.88
C GLU A 154 -23.15 1.90 -7.35
N GLU A 155 -23.79 2.99 -7.80
CA GLU A 155 -24.11 3.18 -9.21
C GLU A 155 -22.85 3.40 -10.06
N ALA A 156 -21.91 4.21 -9.57
CA ALA A 156 -20.62 4.40 -10.23
C ALA A 156 -19.85 3.09 -10.37
N PHE A 157 -19.76 2.30 -9.30
CA PHE A 157 -19.10 0.99 -9.29
C PHE A 157 -19.75 -0.01 -10.26
N ARG A 158 -21.08 -0.02 -10.37
CA ARG A 158 -21.78 -0.88 -11.35
C ARG A 158 -21.52 -0.48 -12.80
N ARG A 159 -21.25 0.80 -13.06
CA ARG A 159 -21.06 1.35 -14.42
C ARG A 159 -19.60 1.35 -14.86
N ILE A 160 -18.67 1.52 -13.93
CA ILE A 160 -17.25 1.74 -14.20
C ILE A 160 -16.44 0.54 -13.68
N THR A 161 -15.99 -0.31 -14.59
CA THR A 161 -15.21 -1.53 -14.28
C THR A 161 -13.72 -1.25 -14.11
N GLU A 162 -13.22 -0.19 -14.73
CA GLU A 162 -11.80 0.17 -14.72
C GLU A 162 -11.46 0.94 -13.44
N ALA A 163 -10.49 0.46 -12.67
CA ALA A 163 -10.11 1.05 -11.38
C ALA A 163 -9.67 2.52 -11.51
N VAL A 164 -8.89 2.84 -12.54
CA VAL A 164 -8.42 4.22 -12.80
C VAL A 164 -9.57 5.19 -13.04
N ALA A 165 -10.55 4.79 -13.86
CA ALA A 165 -11.72 5.60 -14.13
C ALA A 165 -12.65 5.71 -12.91
N LEU A 166 -12.79 4.62 -12.14
CA LEU A 166 -13.61 4.62 -10.94
C LEU A 166 -12.99 5.52 -9.85
N LYS A 167 -11.66 5.51 -9.71
CA LYS A 167 -10.93 6.40 -8.81
C LYS A 167 -11.32 7.87 -9.01
N ASP A 168 -11.36 8.35 -10.25
CA ASP A 168 -11.74 9.75 -10.54
C ASP A 168 -13.16 10.08 -10.05
N GLU A 169 -14.11 9.17 -10.28
CA GLU A 169 -15.49 9.34 -9.83
C GLU A 169 -15.63 9.28 -8.30
N LEU A 170 -14.95 8.34 -7.64
CA LEU A 170 -14.95 8.22 -6.18
C LEU A 170 -14.31 9.44 -5.51
N LEU A 171 -13.24 10.01 -6.09
CA LEU A 171 -12.62 11.24 -5.59
C LEU A 171 -13.55 12.44 -5.74
N ARG A 172 -14.27 12.54 -6.86
CA ARG A 172 -15.31 13.57 -7.06
C ARG A 172 -16.37 13.48 -5.97
N LEU A 173 -16.89 12.28 -5.70
CA LEU A 173 -17.88 12.05 -4.64
C LEU A 173 -17.32 12.37 -3.25
N MET A 174 -16.07 11.97 -2.98
CA MET A 174 -15.43 12.28 -1.71
C MET A 174 -15.23 13.78 -1.49
N ARG A 175 -14.96 14.57 -2.55
CA ARG A 175 -14.95 16.03 -2.41
C ARG A 175 -16.34 16.57 -2.12
N GLU A 176 -17.35 16.09 -2.84
CA GLU A 176 -18.74 16.52 -2.73
C GLU A 176 -19.33 16.30 -1.33
N PHE A 177 -19.13 15.11 -0.75
CA PHE A 177 -19.65 14.77 0.57
C PHE A 177 -18.67 15.06 1.71
N GLY A 178 -17.37 14.88 1.48
CA GLY A 178 -16.34 14.98 2.51
C GLY A 178 -15.97 16.41 2.88
N MET A 179 -15.81 17.32 1.91
CA MET A 179 -15.39 18.70 2.21
C MET A 179 -16.40 19.46 3.09
N PRO A 180 -17.73 19.38 2.83
CA PRO A 180 -18.73 20.00 3.70
C PRO A 180 -18.84 19.31 5.06
N ALA A 181 -18.55 18.01 5.15
CA ALA A 181 -18.50 17.31 6.42
C ALA A 181 -17.36 17.86 7.29
N LEU A 182 -16.14 17.88 6.74
CA LEU A 182 -14.97 18.37 7.46
C LEU A 182 -15.12 19.86 7.88
N GLU A 183 -15.85 20.66 7.10
CA GLU A 183 -16.17 22.05 7.47
C GLU A 183 -17.02 22.14 8.74
N ARG A 184 -18.03 21.27 8.87
CA ARG A 184 -18.95 21.23 10.02
C ARG A 184 -18.25 20.95 11.34
N ILE A 185 -17.14 20.21 11.32
CA ILE A 185 -16.31 19.95 12.52
C ILE A 185 -15.26 21.04 12.77
N GLY A 186 -15.31 22.15 12.03
CA GLY A 186 -14.50 23.34 12.25
C GLY A 186 -13.09 23.25 11.68
N LEU A 187 -12.83 22.34 10.73
CA LEU A 187 -11.56 22.34 10.02
C LEU A 187 -11.51 23.49 9.02
N ASP A 188 -10.45 24.30 9.10
CA ASP A 188 -10.17 25.33 8.10
C ASP A 188 -9.89 24.71 6.71
N GLU A 189 -9.96 25.55 5.68
CA GLU A 189 -9.75 25.13 4.29
C GLU A 189 -8.42 24.40 4.08
N THR A 190 -7.34 24.88 4.70
CA THR A 190 -6.01 24.30 4.54
C THR A 190 -5.96 22.87 5.08
N ARG A 191 -6.48 22.63 6.29
CA ARG A 191 -6.53 21.29 6.88
C ARG A 191 -7.44 20.33 6.12
N ARG A 192 -8.54 20.84 5.56
CA ARG A 192 -9.45 20.05 4.71
C ARG A 192 -8.76 19.58 3.44
N GLU A 193 -8.09 20.49 2.74
CA GLU A 193 -7.33 20.15 1.54
C GLU A 193 -6.13 19.23 1.85
N GLU A 194 -5.45 19.41 2.98
CA GLU A 194 -4.38 18.50 3.42
C GLU A 194 -4.91 17.06 3.62
N LEU A 195 -6.01 16.90 4.38
CA LEU A 195 -6.62 15.58 4.59
C LEU A 195 -7.11 14.96 3.27
N PHE A 196 -7.73 15.76 2.41
CA PHE A 196 -8.21 15.30 1.13
C PHE A 196 -7.05 14.88 0.21
N SER A 197 -5.96 15.65 0.19
CA SER A 197 -4.76 15.35 -0.59
C SER A 197 -4.12 14.02 -0.22
N VAL A 198 -4.18 13.63 1.07
CA VAL A 198 -3.69 12.32 1.53
C VAL A 198 -4.56 11.20 0.97
N PHE A 199 -5.89 11.35 1.03
CA PHE A 199 -6.81 10.36 0.47
C PHE A 199 -6.73 10.27 -1.06
N ASP A 200 -6.59 11.40 -1.74
CA ASP A 200 -6.38 11.50 -3.19
C ASP A 200 -5.13 10.72 -3.62
N SER A 201 -4.01 10.98 -2.93
CA SER A 201 -2.76 10.28 -3.17
C SER A 201 -2.88 8.77 -2.94
N PHE A 202 -3.61 8.36 -1.89
CA PHE A 202 -3.85 6.95 -1.60
C PHE A 202 -4.69 6.25 -2.65
N LEU A 203 -5.80 6.85 -3.11
CA LEU A 203 -6.60 6.26 -4.18
C LEU A 203 -5.85 6.24 -5.51
N CYS A 204 -5.05 7.27 -5.80
CA CYS A 204 -4.17 7.27 -6.97
C CYS A 204 -3.17 6.13 -6.93
N TYR A 205 -2.54 5.88 -5.77
CA TYR A 205 -1.65 4.75 -5.55
C TYR A 205 -2.36 3.41 -5.76
N LEU A 206 -3.55 3.21 -5.17
CA LEU A 206 -4.28 1.96 -5.38
C LEU A 206 -4.72 1.77 -6.83
N ALA A 207 -5.22 2.82 -7.49
CA ALA A 207 -5.61 2.77 -8.90
C ALA A 207 -4.42 2.40 -9.79
N ALA A 208 -3.27 3.03 -9.58
CA ALA A 208 -2.05 2.75 -10.34
C ALA A 208 -1.56 1.31 -10.14
N ALA A 209 -1.69 0.74 -8.94
CA ALA A 209 -1.35 -0.65 -8.68
C ALA A 209 -2.21 -1.64 -9.49
N SER A 210 -3.43 -1.27 -9.89
CA SER A 210 -4.30 -2.14 -10.71
C SER A 210 -3.76 -2.42 -12.12
N GLU A 211 -2.80 -1.61 -12.58
CA GLU A 211 -2.16 -1.73 -13.89
C GLU A 211 -1.00 -2.74 -13.89
N ILE A 212 -0.59 -3.23 -12.71
CA ILE A 212 0.53 -4.15 -12.53
C ILE A 212 -0.03 -5.55 -12.24
N ASP A 213 0.48 -6.57 -12.96
CA ASP A 213 0.18 -7.97 -12.66
C ASP A 213 1.31 -8.60 -11.82
N PRO A 214 1.12 -8.81 -10.50
CA PRO A 214 2.17 -9.34 -9.64
C PRO A 214 2.19 -10.88 -9.61
N ARG A 215 1.22 -11.55 -10.25
CA ARG A 215 0.97 -12.99 -10.06
C ARG A 215 2.19 -13.85 -10.40
N ARG A 216 2.96 -13.46 -11.41
CA ARG A 216 4.17 -14.20 -11.80
C ARG A 216 5.21 -14.21 -10.67
N GLN A 217 5.45 -13.07 -10.05
CA GLN A 217 6.43 -12.93 -8.96
C GLN A 217 5.90 -13.52 -7.66
N TRP A 218 4.60 -13.42 -7.40
CA TRP A 218 4.01 -14.02 -6.20
C TRP A 218 4.21 -15.54 -6.12
N ARG A 219 4.27 -16.26 -7.25
CA ARG A 219 4.58 -17.70 -7.29
C ARG A 219 5.93 -18.10 -6.69
N SER A 220 6.87 -17.18 -6.55
CA SER A 220 8.15 -17.41 -5.84
C SER A 220 8.23 -16.67 -4.49
N ALA A 221 7.24 -15.85 -4.16
CA ALA A 221 7.21 -15.06 -2.94
C ALA A 221 6.85 -15.90 -1.71
N VAL A 222 7.32 -15.42 -0.54
CA VAL A 222 6.79 -15.85 0.76
C VAL A 222 5.73 -14.85 1.20
N ALA A 223 4.49 -15.30 1.35
CA ALA A 223 3.37 -14.48 1.81
C ALA A 223 3.06 -14.78 3.27
N PHE A 224 3.16 -13.77 4.13
CA PHE A 224 2.59 -13.77 5.46
C PHE A 224 1.15 -13.26 5.38
N ASN A 225 0.19 -14.06 5.82
CA ASN A 225 -1.23 -13.73 5.73
C ASN A 225 -1.87 -13.77 7.12
N SER A 226 -2.57 -12.70 7.49
CA SER A 226 -3.34 -12.58 8.71
C SER A 226 -4.55 -13.51 8.72
N THR A 227 -5.20 -13.64 9.88
CA THR A 227 -6.47 -14.36 10.01
C THR A 227 -7.68 -13.51 9.61
N SER A 228 -7.48 -12.24 9.23
CA SER A 228 -8.57 -11.35 8.82
C SER A 228 -9.23 -11.86 7.53
N ALA A 229 -10.54 -12.10 7.59
CA ALA A 229 -11.29 -12.72 6.49
C ALA A 229 -11.40 -11.83 5.23
N LEU A 230 -11.36 -10.51 5.42
CA LEU A 230 -11.52 -9.51 4.35
C LEU A 230 -10.20 -8.81 4.00
N SER A 231 -9.06 -9.43 4.30
CA SER A 231 -7.74 -8.90 3.96
C SER A 231 -6.86 -9.93 3.25
N GLY A 232 -5.86 -9.45 2.52
CA GLY A 232 -4.82 -10.26 1.89
C GLY A 232 -5.36 -11.37 0.96
N LEU A 233 -4.73 -12.55 1.05
CA LEU A 233 -5.12 -13.73 0.27
C LEU A 233 -6.53 -14.21 0.62
N ASN A 234 -7.01 -13.99 1.85
CA ASN A 234 -8.36 -14.40 2.28
C ASN A 234 -9.44 -13.59 1.56
N ALA A 235 -9.25 -12.28 1.41
CA ALA A 235 -10.17 -11.42 0.67
C ALA A 235 -10.28 -11.87 -0.79
N MET A 236 -9.14 -12.13 -1.42
CA MET A 236 -9.07 -12.55 -2.82
C MET A 236 -9.76 -13.91 -3.03
N ARG A 237 -9.50 -14.89 -2.16
CA ARG A 237 -10.19 -16.20 -2.19
C ARG A 237 -11.69 -16.07 -2.02
N SER A 238 -12.14 -15.23 -1.07
CA SER A 238 -13.56 -14.98 -0.82
C SER A 238 -14.24 -14.30 -2.02
N ALA A 239 -13.49 -13.50 -2.78
CA ALA A 239 -13.93 -12.89 -4.04
C ALA A 239 -13.83 -13.84 -5.25
N GLY A 240 -13.42 -15.11 -5.07
CA GLY A 240 -13.26 -16.07 -6.15
C GLY A 240 -12.05 -15.82 -7.06
N VAL A 241 -11.08 -15.02 -6.59
CA VAL A 241 -9.83 -14.77 -7.32
C VAL A 241 -8.82 -15.87 -6.99
N GLU A 242 -8.46 -16.66 -8.00
CA GLU A 242 -7.40 -17.66 -7.86
C GLU A 242 -6.02 -16.98 -7.85
N ILE A 243 -5.31 -17.11 -6.73
CA ILE A 243 -3.96 -16.58 -6.51
C ILE A 243 -3.08 -17.68 -5.95
N GLU A 244 -1.87 -17.79 -6.49
CA GLU A 244 -0.85 -18.73 -6.08
C GLU A 244 0.36 -17.95 -5.56
N VAL A 245 0.90 -18.38 -4.42
CA VAL A 245 2.13 -17.87 -3.82
C VAL A 245 3.13 -19.00 -3.62
N GLY A 246 4.43 -18.70 -3.63
CA GLY A 246 5.47 -19.73 -3.48
C GLY A 246 5.42 -20.43 -2.13
N ARG A 247 5.18 -19.66 -1.06
CA ARG A 247 4.92 -20.18 0.28
C ARG A 247 3.98 -19.23 1.02
N GLU A 248 2.93 -19.78 1.62
CA GLU A 248 2.05 -19.03 2.51
C GLU A 248 2.34 -19.39 3.97
N ILE A 249 2.37 -18.38 4.83
CA ILE A 249 2.53 -18.49 6.29
C ILE A 249 1.36 -17.74 6.91
N THR A 250 0.47 -18.48 7.59
CA THR A 250 -0.62 -17.86 8.35
C THR A 250 -0.10 -17.32 9.68
N VAL A 251 -0.50 -16.10 10.03
CA VAL A 251 -0.17 -15.44 11.30
C VAL A 251 -1.46 -15.18 12.05
N GLU A 252 -1.52 -15.63 13.30
CA GLU A 252 -2.66 -15.42 14.22
C GLU A 252 -2.70 -13.97 14.73
N ALA A 253 -2.90 -13.03 13.81
CA ALA A 253 -3.01 -11.60 14.04
C ALA A 253 -4.07 -11.01 13.10
N ASP A 254 -4.57 -9.82 13.45
CA ASP A 254 -5.39 -9.03 12.53
C ASP A 254 -4.51 -8.28 11.52
N HIS A 255 -5.08 -8.01 10.33
CA HIS A 255 -4.44 -7.22 9.28
C HIS A 255 -3.81 -5.92 9.80
N GLY A 256 -4.55 -5.19 10.65
CA GLY A 256 -4.12 -3.92 11.22
C GLY A 256 -2.97 -4.04 12.23
N THR A 257 -2.68 -5.23 12.76
CA THR A 257 -1.59 -5.46 13.73
C THR A 257 -0.51 -6.40 13.18
N LEU A 258 -0.65 -6.89 11.94
CA LEU A 258 0.23 -7.90 11.38
C LEU A 258 1.70 -7.48 11.46
N LEU A 259 2.03 -6.26 11.02
CA LEU A 259 3.41 -5.76 11.01
C LEU A 259 4.00 -5.48 12.40
N SER A 260 3.18 -5.40 13.45
CA SER A 260 3.66 -5.24 14.83
C SER A 260 3.76 -6.56 15.60
N ASP A 261 3.42 -7.69 14.97
CA ASP A 261 3.54 -9.02 15.56
C ASP A 261 5.01 -9.46 15.68
N LYS A 262 5.40 -9.87 16.89
CA LYS A 262 6.80 -10.18 17.21
C LYS A 262 7.25 -11.54 16.67
N ASP A 263 6.34 -12.52 16.66
CA ASP A 263 6.68 -13.87 16.20
C ASP A 263 6.82 -13.88 14.68
N MET A 264 5.94 -13.13 13.99
CA MET A 264 6.07 -12.83 12.57
C MET A 264 7.38 -12.10 12.26
N ALA A 265 7.73 -11.05 13.02
CA ALA A 265 9.00 -10.35 12.83
C ALA A 265 10.23 -11.27 12.97
N GLY A 266 10.20 -12.17 13.95
CA GLY A 266 11.23 -13.21 14.10
C GLY A 266 11.31 -14.14 12.89
N ALA A 267 10.16 -14.60 12.39
CA ALA A 267 10.09 -15.44 11.19
C ALA A 267 10.61 -14.71 9.93
N VAL A 268 10.38 -13.40 9.81
CA VAL A 268 10.95 -12.57 8.73
C VAL A 268 12.48 -12.51 8.87
N VAL A 269 13.02 -12.28 10.06
CA VAL A 269 14.47 -12.27 10.29
C VAL A 269 15.11 -13.60 9.88
N ASP A 270 14.52 -14.73 10.30
CA ASP A 270 15.03 -16.05 9.94
C ASP A 270 14.99 -16.30 8.43
N LEU A 271 13.92 -15.85 7.77
CA LEU A 271 13.80 -15.93 6.31
C LEU A 271 14.85 -15.10 5.58
N LEU A 272 15.13 -13.89 6.09
CA LEU A 272 16.13 -13.00 5.52
C LEU A 272 17.57 -13.49 5.76
N LYS A 273 17.83 -14.29 6.80
CA LYS A 273 19.15 -14.89 7.05
C LYS A 273 19.42 -16.17 6.25
N SER A 274 18.37 -16.81 5.72
CA SER A 274 18.47 -18.04 4.92
C SER A 274 18.93 -17.79 3.49
#